data_AF-A0A970H1W8-F1
#
_entry.id   AF-A0A970H1W8-F1
#
_cell.length_a   1.000
_cell.length_b   1.000
_cell.length_c   1.000
_cell.angle_alpha   90.00
_cell.angle_beta   90.00
_cell.angle_gamma   90.00
#
_symmetry.space_group_name_H-M   'P 1'
#
loop_
_entity.id
_entity.type
_entity.pdbx_description
1 polymer ?
#
loop_
_entity_poly.entity_id
_entity_poly.type
_entity_poly.pdbx_seq_one_letter_code
_entity_poly.pdbx_strand_id
1 'polypeptide(L)'
;MKKLNYGRTILIGLAFFSICAFWQVFDNIIPLMLKESFGLRDAATNSIMALDNILALFLLPFFGSLSDRTNTRYGKRTPYIILGTVFAVILMMFLPVASNKNSLIMFFIALGLVLLAMGSYRSPAVALMPDLTPKRHRSKANAIINLMGALGGIYTLVCIRLLVPDKENPSYTLVFLAVAILMVVS
;
A
#
# COMPACT_ATOMS: atom_id res chain seq x y z
N MET A 1 19.66 24.71 -18.53
CA MET A 1 19.79 23.65 -17.51
C MET A 1 18.39 23.28 -17.00
N LYS A 2 17.92 22.03 -17.16
CA LYS A 2 16.57 21.64 -16.68
C LYS A 2 16.57 21.61 -15.14
N LYS A 3 15.85 22.53 -14.52
CA LYS A 3 15.63 22.60 -13.06
C LYS A 3 14.79 21.40 -12.60
N LEU A 4 14.92 21.00 -11.34
CA LEU A 4 14.02 20.00 -10.73
C LEU A 4 12.59 20.54 -10.77
N ASN A 5 11.66 19.75 -11.28
CA ASN A 5 10.25 20.10 -11.24
C ASN A 5 9.65 19.62 -9.91
N TYR A 6 9.79 20.44 -8.87
CA TYR A 6 9.36 20.13 -7.51
C TYR A 6 7.90 19.68 -7.44
N GLY A 7 7.00 20.29 -8.22
CA GLY A 7 5.58 19.90 -8.26
C GLY A 7 5.38 18.44 -8.69
N ARG A 8 6.12 17.97 -9.69
CA ARG A 8 6.05 16.56 -10.13
C ARG A 8 6.69 15.61 -9.12
N THR A 9 7.78 16.01 -8.47
CA THR A 9 8.44 15.20 -7.44
C THR A 9 7.55 15.05 -6.20
N ILE A 10 6.83 16.09 -5.79
CA ILE A 10 5.88 16.03 -4.68
C ILE A 10 4.70 15.11 -5.03
N LEU A 11 4.19 15.17 -6.26
CA LEU A 11 3.08 14.30 -6.70
C LEU A 11 3.47 12.82 -6.71
N ILE A 12 4.70 12.48 -7.13
CA ILE A 12 5.24 11.12 -6.97
C ILE A 12 5.44 10.78 -5.48
N GLY A 13 5.89 11.74 -4.68
CA GLY A 13 6.01 11.60 -3.23
C GLY A 13 4.69 11.26 -2.54
N LEU A 14 3.56 11.81 -3.00
CA LEU A 14 2.22 11.47 -2.50
C LEU A 14 1.86 10.00 -2.77
N ALA A 15 2.24 9.46 -3.92
CA ALA A 15 2.06 8.02 -4.17
C ALA A 15 2.87 7.17 -3.19
N PHE A 16 4.13 7.55 -2.91
CA PHE A 16 4.93 6.84 -1.90
C PHE A 16 4.41 7.01 -0.47
N PHE A 17 3.87 8.19 -0.16
CA PHE A 17 3.20 8.46 1.11
C PHE A 17 2.05 7.48 1.35
N SER A 18 1.17 7.27 0.36
CA SER A 18 0.07 6.31 0.47
C SER A 18 0.51 4.84 0.44
N ILE A 19 1.53 4.48 -0.36
CA ILE A 19 2.11 3.13 -0.35
C ILE A 19 2.65 2.79 1.04
N CYS A 20 3.47 3.66 1.63
CA CYS A 20 4.02 3.43 2.95
C CYS A 20 2.94 3.42 4.04
N ALA A 21 1.94 4.30 3.95
CA ALA A 21 0.81 4.30 4.88
C ALA A 21 0.05 2.96 4.86
N PHE A 22 -0.21 2.42 3.67
CA PHE A 22 -0.84 1.10 3.50
C PHE A 22 0.03 -0.02 4.09
N TRP A 23 1.31 -0.08 3.73
CA TRP A 23 2.19 -1.17 4.20
C TRP A 23 2.34 -1.15 5.72
N GLN A 24 2.34 0.02 6.33
CA GLN A 24 2.36 0.12 7.77
C GLN A 24 1.09 -0.45 8.41
N VAL A 25 -0.09 -0.29 7.80
CA VAL A 25 -1.32 -0.98 8.24
C VAL A 25 -1.15 -2.48 8.04
N PHE A 26 -0.71 -2.90 6.87
CA PHE A 26 -0.56 -4.31 6.51
C PHE A 26 0.36 -5.03 7.52
N ASP A 27 1.57 -4.53 7.72
CA ASP A 27 2.60 -5.18 8.55
C ASP A 27 2.28 -5.17 10.04
N ASN A 28 1.51 -4.19 10.52
CA ASN A 28 1.22 -4.07 11.96
C ASN A 28 -0.14 -4.68 12.33
N ILE A 29 -1.17 -4.49 11.48
CA ILE A 29 -2.54 -4.86 11.82
C ILE A 29 -2.89 -6.26 11.33
N ILE A 30 -2.46 -6.68 10.13
CA ILE A 30 -2.83 -8.01 9.60
C ILE A 30 -2.36 -9.16 10.51
N PRO A 31 -1.13 -9.16 11.04
CA PRO A 31 -0.71 -10.19 12.00
C PRO A 31 -1.57 -10.20 13.26
N LEU A 32 -1.92 -9.01 13.78
CA LEU A 32 -2.80 -8.88 14.94
C LEU A 32 -4.20 -9.42 14.65
N MET A 33 -4.77 -9.14 13.49
CA MET A 33 -6.06 -9.69 13.07
C MET A 33 -6.01 -11.22 12.96
N LEU A 34 -4.94 -11.78 12.41
CA LEU A 34 -4.73 -13.23 12.30
C LEU A 34 -4.62 -13.91 13.67
N LYS A 35 -3.94 -13.27 14.63
CA LYS A 35 -3.75 -13.81 15.99
C LYS A 35 -4.99 -13.62 16.87
N GLU A 36 -5.48 -12.39 16.99
CA GLU A 36 -6.53 -12.02 17.92
C GLU A 36 -7.92 -12.44 17.43
N SER A 37 -8.24 -12.24 16.15
CA SER A 37 -9.57 -12.58 15.63
C SER A 37 -9.72 -14.06 15.30
N PHE A 38 -8.66 -14.69 14.77
CA PHE A 38 -8.70 -16.06 14.27
C PHE A 38 -7.94 -17.08 15.12
N GLY A 39 -7.22 -16.65 16.16
CA GLY A 39 -6.48 -17.55 17.06
C GLY A 39 -5.30 -18.26 16.41
N LEU A 40 -4.75 -17.74 15.30
CA LEU A 40 -3.65 -18.41 14.59
C LEU A 40 -2.35 -18.31 15.40
N ARG A 41 -1.62 -19.44 15.47
CA ARG A 41 -0.29 -19.50 16.09
C ARG A 41 0.69 -18.59 15.34
N ASP A 42 1.71 -18.12 16.06
CA ASP A 42 2.77 -17.26 15.51
C ASP A 42 3.41 -17.83 14.23
N ALA A 43 3.69 -19.13 14.22
CA ALA A 43 4.28 -19.79 13.04
C ALA A 43 3.39 -19.69 11.79
N ALA A 44 2.07 -19.86 11.93
CA ALA A 44 1.14 -19.78 10.82
C ALA A 44 1.01 -18.33 10.33
N THR A 45 0.85 -17.38 11.26
CA THR A 45 0.77 -15.94 10.96
C THR A 45 2.03 -15.44 10.24
N ASN A 46 3.22 -15.79 10.75
CA ASN A 46 4.49 -15.41 10.12
C ASN A 46 4.68 -16.09 8.75
N SER A 47 4.18 -17.31 8.57
CA SER A 47 4.21 -17.96 7.25
C SER A 47 3.34 -17.20 6.24
N ILE A 48 2.14 -16.77 6.64
CA ILE A 48 1.25 -15.97 5.79
C ILE A 48 1.90 -14.62 5.45
N MET A 49 2.51 -13.97 6.45
CA MET A 49 3.28 -12.73 6.31
C MET A 49 4.64 -12.91 5.61
N ALA A 50 5.04 -14.13 5.24
CA ALA A 50 6.21 -14.36 4.40
C ALA A 50 5.79 -14.65 2.95
N LEU A 51 4.58 -15.19 2.75
CA LEU A 51 4.01 -15.43 1.43
C LEU A 51 3.82 -14.14 0.64
N ASP A 52 3.52 -13.01 1.30
CA ASP A 52 3.42 -11.71 0.64
C ASP A 52 4.74 -11.32 -0.08
N ASN A 53 5.89 -11.56 0.55
CA ASN A 53 7.21 -11.26 0.03
C ASN A 53 7.55 -12.16 -1.15
N ILE A 54 7.18 -13.44 -1.06
CA ILE A 54 7.31 -14.39 -2.17
C ILE A 54 6.41 -13.95 -3.34
N LEU A 55 5.15 -13.61 -3.07
CA LEU A 55 4.23 -13.10 -4.08
C LEU A 55 4.76 -11.81 -4.71
N ALA A 56 5.32 -10.91 -3.92
CA ALA A 56 5.92 -9.67 -4.38
C ALA A 56 7.03 -9.91 -5.43
N LEU A 57 7.88 -10.93 -5.23
CA LEU A 57 8.93 -11.28 -6.18
C LEU A 57 8.38 -11.59 -7.59
N PHE A 58 7.18 -12.16 -7.70
CA PHE A 58 6.55 -12.46 -8.99
C PHE A 58 5.65 -11.32 -9.48
N LEU A 59 4.86 -10.72 -8.59
CA LEU A 59 3.88 -9.69 -8.95
C LEU A 59 4.54 -8.39 -9.38
N LEU A 60 5.65 -7.96 -8.75
CA LEU A 60 6.32 -6.70 -9.12
C LEU A 60 6.84 -6.72 -10.57
N PRO A 61 7.61 -7.73 -11.01
CA PRO A 61 8.02 -7.84 -12.42
C PRO A 61 6.85 -8.04 -13.37
N PHE A 62 5.85 -8.85 -12.98
CA PHE A 62 4.67 -9.10 -13.80
C PHE A 62 3.90 -7.80 -14.09
N PHE A 63 3.49 -7.08 -13.04
CA PHE A 63 2.78 -5.81 -13.20
C PHE A 63 3.65 -4.69 -13.77
N GLY A 64 4.96 -4.72 -13.53
CA GLY A 64 5.90 -3.80 -14.17
C GLY A 64 5.91 -3.96 -15.68
N SER A 65 6.07 -5.20 -16.16
CA SER A 65 6.05 -5.52 -17.59
C SER A 65 4.70 -5.24 -18.25
N LEU A 66 3.59 -5.49 -17.52
CA LEU A 66 2.24 -5.23 -18.00
C LEU A 66 1.97 -3.72 -18.12
N SER A 67 2.40 -2.94 -17.13
CA SER A 67 2.29 -1.49 -17.17
C SER A 67 3.12 -0.86 -18.29
N ASP A 68 4.26 -1.45 -18.65
CA ASP A 68 5.13 -0.92 -19.72
C ASP A 68 4.55 -1.13 -21.12
N ARG A 69 3.69 -2.14 -21.32
CA ARG A 69 3.04 -2.46 -22.59
C ARG A 69 1.78 -1.64 -22.87
N THR A 70 1.27 -0.95 -21.86
CA THR A 70 -0.01 -0.25 -21.97
C THR A 70 0.20 1.18 -22.47
N ASN A 71 -0.53 1.58 -23.50
CA ASN A 71 -0.43 2.92 -24.08
C ASN A 71 -1.79 3.62 -23.98
N THR A 72 -1.91 4.56 -23.03
CA THR A 72 -3.15 5.33 -22.83
C THR A 72 -2.88 6.82 -22.96
N ARG A 73 -3.96 7.60 -23.13
CA ARG A 73 -3.93 9.06 -23.26
C ARG A 73 -3.29 9.77 -22.05
N TYR A 74 -3.29 9.15 -20.88
CA TYR A 74 -2.74 9.68 -19.63
C TYR A 74 -1.32 9.16 -19.30
N GLY A 75 -0.70 8.43 -20.23
CA GLY A 75 0.61 7.80 -20.07
C GLY A 75 0.53 6.29 -19.83
N LYS A 76 1.69 5.62 -19.81
CA LYS A 76 1.78 4.16 -19.69
C LYS A 76 1.49 3.64 -18.28
N ARG A 77 1.88 4.42 -17.26
CA ARG A 77 1.96 3.98 -15.85
C ARG A 77 0.86 4.55 -14.95
N THR A 78 0.36 5.75 -15.26
CA THR A 78 -0.68 6.46 -14.50
C THR A 78 -2.02 5.70 -14.36
N PRO A 79 -2.53 4.98 -15.39
CA PRO A 79 -3.80 4.26 -15.26
C PRO A 79 -3.74 3.11 -14.25
N TYR A 80 -2.62 2.39 -14.20
CA TYR A 80 -2.40 1.30 -13.23
C TYR A 80 -2.34 1.83 -11.80
N ILE A 81 -1.76 3.02 -11.61
CA ILE A 81 -1.74 3.68 -10.31
C ILE A 81 -3.16 4.02 -9.86
N ILE A 82 -3.95 4.69 -10.69
CA ILE A 82 -5.31 5.12 -10.32
C ILE A 82 -6.23 3.92 -10.09
N LEU A 83 -6.26 2.97 -11.03
CA LEU A 83 -7.09 1.77 -10.91
C LEU A 83 -6.65 0.93 -9.70
N GLY A 84 -5.34 0.73 -9.54
CA GLY A 84 -4.77 0.00 -8.41
C GLY A 84 -5.15 0.63 -7.07
N THR A 85 -5.07 1.96 -6.94
CA THR A 85 -5.49 2.69 -5.73
C THR A 85 -6.98 2.52 -5.46
N VAL A 86 -7.85 2.69 -6.46
CA VAL A 86 -9.31 2.52 -6.29
C VAL A 86 -9.65 1.10 -5.84
N PHE A 87 -9.09 0.09 -6.51
CA PHE A 87 -9.30 -1.30 -6.11
C PHE A 87 -8.72 -1.58 -4.71
N ALA A 88 -7.52 -1.08 -4.40
CA ALA A 88 -6.91 -1.27 -3.08
C ALA A 88 -7.78 -0.67 -1.96
N VAL A 89 -8.28 0.55 -2.13
CA VAL A 89 -9.16 1.24 -1.17
C VAL A 89 -10.45 0.47 -0.93
N ILE A 90 -11.07 -0.05 -1.99
CA ILE A 90 -12.30 -0.84 -1.86
C ILE A 90 -12.00 -2.16 -1.15
N LEU A 91 -11.00 -2.90 -1.62
CA LEU A 91 -10.67 -4.24 -1.14
C LEU A 91 -10.13 -4.23 0.30
N MET A 92 -9.37 -3.21 0.69
CA MET A 92 -8.85 -3.12 2.06
C MET A 92 -9.96 -2.90 3.09
N MET A 93 -11.09 -2.28 2.71
CA MET A 93 -12.25 -2.13 3.59
C MET A 93 -12.98 -3.45 3.83
N PHE A 94 -12.79 -4.47 2.97
CA PHE A 94 -13.34 -5.80 3.19
C PHE A 94 -12.57 -6.60 4.25
N LEU A 95 -11.30 -6.29 4.53
CA LEU A 95 -10.49 -6.97 5.55
C LEU A 95 -11.07 -6.85 6.97
N PRO A 96 -11.37 -5.65 7.51
CA PRO A 96 -11.98 -5.53 8.82
C PRO A 96 -13.40 -6.13 8.85
N VAL A 97 -14.15 -6.07 7.76
CA VAL A 97 -15.48 -6.71 7.67
C VAL A 97 -15.36 -8.24 7.76
N ALA A 98 -14.39 -8.84 7.08
CA ALA A 98 -14.16 -10.28 7.11
C ALA A 98 -13.71 -10.76 8.50
N SER A 99 -12.86 -9.99 9.18
CA SER A 99 -12.44 -10.26 10.56
C SER A 99 -13.59 -10.12 11.56
N ASN A 100 -14.43 -9.09 11.45
CA ASN A 100 -15.62 -8.94 12.29
C ASN A 100 -16.63 -10.09 12.12
N LYS A 101 -16.73 -10.67 10.91
CA LYS A 101 -17.56 -11.85 10.63
C LYS A 101 -16.89 -13.18 11.01
N ASN A 102 -15.66 -13.13 11.55
CA ASN A 102 -14.82 -14.28 11.87
C ASN A 102 -14.72 -15.30 10.72
N SER A 103 -14.69 -14.82 9.47
CA SER A 103 -14.62 -15.66 8.27
C SER A 103 -13.21 -15.65 7.70
N LEU A 104 -12.46 -16.71 8.02
CA LEU A 104 -11.06 -16.85 7.61
C LEU A 104 -10.94 -16.91 6.08
N ILE A 105 -11.82 -17.64 5.40
CA ILE A 105 -11.81 -17.74 3.92
C ILE A 105 -12.01 -16.37 3.28
N MET A 106 -12.98 -15.59 3.75
CA MET A 106 -13.24 -14.25 3.22
C MET A 106 -12.06 -13.31 3.47
N PHE A 107 -11.39 -13.46 4.63
CA PHE A 107 -10.19 -12.69 4.96
C PHE A 107 -9.03 -13.01 4.01
N PHE A 108 -8.74 -14.27 3.74
CA PHE A 108 -7.67 -14.66 2.82
C PHE A 108 -7.91 -14.23 1.38
N ILE A 109 -9.16 -14.34 0.90
CA ILE A 109 -9.53 -13.86 -0.43
C ILE A 109 -9.35 -12.34 -0.51
N ALA A 110 -9.85 -11.59 0.48
CA ALA A 110 -9.67 -10.15 0.54
C ALA A 110 -8.17 -9.77 0.60
N LEU A 111 -7.38 -10.46 1.43
CA LEU A 111 -5.94 -10.25 1.57
C LEU A 111 -5.21 -10.45 0.23
N GLY A 112 -5.49 -11.55 -0.46
CA GLY A 112 -4.91 -11.84 -1.77
C GLY A 112 -5.27 -10.79 -2.82
N LEU A 113 -6.54 -10.37 -2.87
CA LEU A 113 -7.01 -9.34 -3.81
C LEU A 113 -6.37 -7.97 -3.51
N VAL A 114 -6.26 -7.59 -2.22
CA VAL A 114 -5.58 -6.35 -1.81
C VAL A 114 -4.10 -6.39 -2.21
N LEU A 115 -3.42 -7.51 -2.00
CA LEU A 115 -2.01 -7.67 -2.39
C LEU A 115 -1.82 -7.55 -3.90
N LEU A 116 -2.74 -8.11 -4.70
CA LEU A 116 -2.73 -7.95 -6.17
C LEU A 116 -2.93 -6.48 -6.57
N ALA A 117 -3.91 -5.79 -5.97
CA ALA A 117 -4.18 -4.38 -6.24
C ALA A 117 -2.96 -3.52 -5.88
N MET A 118 -2.38 -3.72 -4.70
CA MET A 118 -1.18 -3.00 -4.24
C MET A 118 0.06 -3.33 -5.06
N GLY A 119 0.20 -4.57 -5.54
CA GLY A 119 1.26 -4.95 -6.48
C GLY A 119 1.16 -4.19 -7.80
N SER A 120 -0.07 -4.06 -8.32
CA SER A 120 -0.35 -3.29 -9.55
C SER A 120 -0.12 -1.78 -9.39
N TYR A 121 -0.29 -1.25 -8.18
CA TYR A 121 -0.05 0.16 -7.84
C TYR A 121 1.44 0.45 -7.58
N ARG A 122 2.11 -0.38 -6.76
CA ARG A 122 3.48 -0.18 -6.30
C ARG A 122 4.50 -0.25 -7.44
N SER A 123 4.38 -1.25 -8.32
CA SER A 123 5.39 -1.47 -9.37
C SER A 123 5.51 -0.27 -10.33
N PRO A 124 4.41 0.28 -10.90
CA PRO A 124 4.47 1.46 -11.76
C PRO A 124 4.84 2.74 -11.00
N ALA A 125 4.42 2.90 -9.74
CA ALA A 125 4.75 4.08 -8.93
C ALA A 125 6.26 4.20 -8.66
N VAL A 126 6.92 3.09 -8.33
CA VAL A 126 8.38 3.05 -8.12
C VAL A 126 9.12 3.32 -9.43
N ALA A 127 8.62 2.79 -10.54
CA ALA A 127 9.21 2.99 -11.85
C ALA A 127 9.00 4.43 -12.39
N LEU A 128 7.93 5.13 -11.99
CA LEU A 128 7.66 6.51 -12.42
C LEU A 128 8.71 7.52 -11.91
N MET A 129 9.33 7.25 -10.76
CA MET A 129 10.37 8.11 -10.18
C MET A 129 11.59 8.34 -11.10
N PRO A 130 12.28 7.29 -11.60
CA PRO A 130 13.44 7.46 -12.48
C PRO A 130 13.07 8.03 -13.86
N ASP A 131 11.83 7.87 -14.31
CA ASP A 131 11.33 8.38 -15.60
C ASP A 131 11.12 9.90 -15.57
N LEU A 132 10.59 10.43 -14.47
CA LEU A 132 10.29 11.86 -14.35
C LEU A 132 11.45 12.69 -13.77
N THR A 133 12.46 12.04 -13.18
CA THR A 133 13.59 12.74 -12.54
C THR A 133 14.89 12.64 -13.34
N PRO A 134 15.49 13.78 -13.78
CA PRO A 134 16.77 13.79 -14.48
C PRO A 134 17.91 13.17 -13.65
N LYS A 135 18.82 12.43 -14.31
CA LYS A 135 19.91 11.65 -13.66
C LYS A 135 20.66 12.40 -12.55
N ARG A 136 21.02 13.67 -12.78
CA ARG A 136 21.75 14.54 -11.83
C ARG A 136 20.94 14.90 -10.56
N HIS A 137 19.62 14.82 -10.61
CA HIS A 137 18.73 15.20 -9.51
C HIS A 137 18.01 14.01 -8.87
N ARG A 138 18.27 12.77 -9.33
CA ARG A 138 17.63 11.55 -8.81
C ARG A 138 17.84 11.37 -7.31
N SER A 139 19.03 11.66 -6.80
CA SER A 139 19.31 11.59 -5.35
C SER A 139 18.44 12.57 -4.54
N LYS A 140 18.30 13.82 -4.99
CA LYS A 140 17.45 14.83 -4.32
C LYS A 140 15.97 14.44 -4.36
N ALA A 141 15.49 13.92 -5.49
CA ALA A 141 14.12 13.41 -5.57
C ALA A 141 13.91 12.18 -4.70
N ASN A 142 14.88 11.27 -4.61
CA ASN A 142 14.81 10.10 -3.73
C ASN A 142 14.69 10.51 -2.27
N ALA A 143 15.45 11.52 -1.85
CA ALA A 143 15.35 12.05 -0.49
C ALA A 143 13.94 12.58 -0.18
N ILE A 144 13.34 13.34 -1.10
CA ILE A 144 11.96 13.84 -0.95
C ILE A 144 10.96 12.68 -0.91
N ILE A 145 11.10 11.71 -1.81
CA ILE A 145 10.19 10.56 -1.89
C ILE A 145 10.28 9.69 -0.62
N ASN A 146 11.49 9.41 -0.13
CA ASN A 146 11.67 8.66 1.11
C ASN A 146 11.15 9.43 2.32
N LEU A 147 11.30 10.76 2.36
CA LEU A 147 10.71 11.61 3.39
C LEU A 147 9.18 11.51 3.38
N MET A 148 8.56 11.60 2.20
CA MET A 148 7.11 11.43 2.05
C MET A 148 6.67 10.02 2.48
N GLY A 149 7.40 8.97 2.08
CA GLY A 149 7.11 7.61 2.56
C GLY A 149 7.19 7.49 4.08
N ALA A 150 8.23 8.07 4.70
CA ALA A 150 8.39 8.08 6.16
C ALA A 150 7.23 8.82 6.86
N LEU A 151 6.80 9.97 6.33
CA LEU A 151 5.64 10.69 6.85
C LEU A 151 4.35 9.87 6.75
N GLY A 152 4.16 9.11 5.67
CA GLY A 152 3.02 8.20 5.50
C GLY A 152 3.02 7.07 6.52
N GLY A 153 4.19 6.46 6.78
CA GLY A 153 4.35 5.45 7.81
C GLY A 153 4.08 6.01 9.23
N ILE A 154 4.63 7.17 9.55
CA ILE A 154 4.39 7.86 10.84
C ILE A 154 2.90 8.17 11.01
N TYR A 155 2.25 8.70 9.99
CA TYR A 155 0.80 8.97 10.02
C TYR A 155 0.01 7.72 10.39
N THR A 156 0.30 6.59 9.74
CA THR A 156 -0.39 5.33 10.03
C THR A 156 -0.12 4.85 11.45
N LEU A 157 1.13 4.91 11.93
CA LEU A 157 1.45 4.51 13.31
C LEU A 157 0.71 5.37 14.34
N VAL A 158 0.61 6.67 14.12
CA VAL A 158 -0.17 7.58 14.96
C VAL A 158 -1.66 7.21 14.91
N CYS A 159 -2.19 6.92 13.73
CA CYS A 159 -3.57 6.47 13.57
C CYS A 159 -3.83 5.14 14.30
N ILE A 160 -2.92 4.17 14.20
CA ILE A 160 -3.00 2.91 14.94
C ILE A 160 -3.06 3.18 16.44
N ARG A 161 -2.14 4.00 16.96
CA ARG A 161 -2.08 4.31 18.40
C ARG A 161 -3.32 5.03 18.92
N LEU A 162 -3.93 5.91 18.13
CA LEU A 162 -5.06 6.74 18.58
C LEU A 162 -6.43 6.10 18.31
N LEU A 163 -6.57 5.32 17.23
CA LEU A 163 -7.86 4.83 16.74
C LEU A 163 -8.11 3.37 17.04
N VAL A 164 -7.10 2.57 17.41
CA VAL A 164 -7.30 1.20 17.88
C VAL A 164 -7.76 1.26 19.34
N PRO A 165 -9.01 0.88 19.67
CA PRO A 165 -9.50 0.93 21.04
C PRO A 165 -8.83 -0.13 21.92
N ASP A 166 -8.56 0.17 23.19
CA ASP A 166 -8.11 -0.82 24.18
C ASP A 166 -9.28 -1.72 24.63
N LYS A 167 -9.77 -2.58 23.74
CA LYS A 167 -10.82 -3.58 24.02
C LYS A 167 -10.37 -4.96 23.54
N GLU A 168 -10.86 -6.03 24.17
CA GLU A 168 -10.77 -7.39 23.62
C GLU A 168 -11.47 -7.40 22.25
N ASN A 169 -10.75 -7.72 21.17
CA ASN A 169 -11.16 -7.59 19.76
C ASN A 169 -11.45 -6.14 19.30
N PRO A 170 -10.41 -5.30 19.15
CA PRO A 170 -10.59 -3.95 18.66
C PRO A 170 -11.00 -3.96 17.18
N SER A 171 -11.98 -3.11 16.84
CA SER A 171 -12.36 -2.88 15.45
C SER A 171 -11.30 -2.02 14.76
N TYR A 172 -10.50 -2.65 13.89
CA TYR A 172 -9.47 -1.95 13.10
C TYR A 172 -10.06 -1.06 12.00
N THR A 173 -11.38 -1.10 11.78
CA THR A 173 -12.11 -0.40 10.71
C THR A 173 -11.77 1.08 10.61
N LEU A 174 -11.59 1.77 11.74
CA LEU A 174 -11.27 3.20 11.75
C LEU A 174 -9.86 3.49 11.20
N VAL A 175 -8.88 2.63 11.48
CA VAL A 175 -7.52 2.78 10.94
C VAL A 175 -7.52 2.52 9.44
N PHE A 176 -8.21 1.45 9.00
CA PHE A 176 -8.38 1.19 7.57
C PHE A 176 -9.08 2.35 6.87
N LEU A 177 -10.13 2.92 7.47
CA LEU A 177 -10.82 4.09 6.92
C LEU A 177 -9.90 5.31 6.83
N ALA A 178 -9.11 5.60 7.87
CA ALA A 178 -8.18 6.73 7.89
C ALA A 178 -7.10 6.62 6.79
N VAL A 179 -6.61 5.41 6.54
CA VAL A 179 -5.66 5.15 5.46
C VAL A 179 -6.33 5.14 4.08
N ALA A 180 -7.56 4.65 3.97
CA ALA A 180 -8.34 4.71 2.74
C ALA A 180 -8.57 6.17 2.31
N ILE A 181 -8.98 7.04 3.23
CA ILE A 181 -9.14 8.48 2.98
C ILE A 181 -7.82 9.09 2.51
N LEU A 182 -6.73 8.76 3.19
CA LEU A 182 -5.39 9.22 2.81
C LEU A 182 -5.03 8.80 1.38
N MET A 183 -5.25 7.53 1.02
CA MET A 183 -4.97 7.00 -0.32
C MET A 183 -5.81 7.67 -1.42
N VAL A 184 -7.03 8.11 -1.11
CA VAL A 184 -7.91 8.82 -2.06
C VAL A 184 -7.48 10.28 -2.24
N VAL A 185 -6.95 10.90 -1.19
CA VAL A 185 -6.52 12.32 -1.21
C VAL A 185 -5.12 12.50 -1.82
N SER A 186 -4.25 11.49 -1.70
CA SER A 186 -2.87 11.48 -2.20
C SER A 186 -2.77 11.21 -3.70
#